data_AF-A0A211YS18-F1
#
_entry.id   AF-A0A211YS18-F1
#
_cell.length_a   1.000
_cell.length_b   1.000
_cell.length_c   1.000
_cell.angle_alpha   90.00
_cell.angle_beta   90.00
_cell.angle_gamma   90.00
#
_symmetry.space_group_name_H-M   'P 1'
#
loop_
_entity.id
_entity.type
_entity.pdbx_description
1 polymer ?
#
loop_
_entity_poly.entity_id
_entity_poly.type
_entity_poly.pdbx_seq_one_letter_code
_entity_poly.pdbx_strand_id
1 'polypeptide(L)'
;MAKLVYGLGFTHLVATKVYGAAASSGVPEVTRLALRLGRSFSVLPSVKDAIELLSPDKVVVVSREYGEPTDPWRYAEKLAGQQSVLIIFGGIDAAPGKDVVGLGEPVYPVGAETRLTPVAEAALLLYPLSRILSQETS
;
A
#
# COMPACT_ATOMS: atom_id res chain seq x y z
N MET A 1 -7.22 0.02 -7.08
CA MET A 1 -6.04 -0.48 -6.33
C MET A 1 -5.38 -1.68 -7.00
N ALA A 2 -6.01 -2.86 -7.08
CA ALA A 2 -5.33 -4.08 -7.57
C ALA A 2 -4.67 -3.97 -8.96
N LYS A 3 -5.36 -3.37 -9.94
CA LYS A 3 -4.79 -3.14 -11.29
C LYS A 3 -3.53 -2.27 -11.26
N LEU A 4 -3.48 -1.27 -10.38
CA LEU A 4 -2.30 -0.42 -10.20
C LEU A 4 -1.14 -1.22 -9.61
N VAL A 5 -1.37 -1.89 -8.47
CA VAL A 5 -0.35 -2.66 -7.76
C VAL A 5 0.26 -3.74 -8.66
N TYR A 6 -0.59 -4.57 -9.29
CA TYR A 6 -0.10 -5.62 -10.18
C TYR A 6 0.48 -5.08 -11.50
N GLY A 7 -0.06 -3.96 -12.00
CA GLY A 7 0.46 -3.30 -13.20
C GLY A 7 1.85 -2.68 -13.00
N LEU A 8 2.18 -2.27 -11.77
CA LEU A 8 3.51 -1.80 -11.39
C LEU A 8 4.49 -2.95 -11.05
N GLY A 9 4.07 -4.21 -11.16
CA GLY A 9 4.94 -5.37 -10.95
C GLY A 9 4.97 -5.93 -9.52
N PHE A 10 4.32 -5.27 -8.55
CA PHE A 10 4.18 -5.81 -7.20
C PHE A 10 3.31 -7.07 -7.22
N THR A 11 3.68 -8.06 -6.40
CA THR A 11 3.10 -9.40 -6.49
C THR A 11 2.14 -9.76 -5.36
N HIS A 12 2.14 -8.97 -4.28
CA HIS A 12 1.34 -9.20 -3.09
C HIS A 12 0.46 -7.99 -2.79
N LEU A 13 -0.83 -8.22 -2.60
CA LEU A 13 -1.79 -7.22 -2.16
C LEU A 13 -2.57 -7.76 -0.96
N VAL A 14 -2.70 -6.94 0.08
CA VAL A 14 -3.47 -7.27 1.28
C VAL A 14 -4.62 -6.28 1.44
N ALA A 15 -5.80 -6.80 1.77
CA ALA A 15 -6.94 -5.99 2.18
C ALA A 15 -7.31 -6.30 3.63
N THR A 16 -7.63 -5.26 4.41
CA THR A 16 -8.05 -5.41 5.82
C THR A 16 -9.36 -4.71 6.07
N LYS A 17 -10.12 -5.12 7.10
CA LYS A 17 -11.40 -4.47 7.47
C LYS A 17 -12.34 -4.31 6.25
N VAL A 18 -12.50 -5.37 5.46
CA VAL A 18 -13.29 -5.33 4.23
C VAL A 18 -14.76 -5.58 4.55
N TYR A 19 -15.65 -4.63 4.21
CA TYR A 19 -17.08 -4.71 4.47
C TYR A 19 -17.92 -4.26 3.26
N GLY A 20 -19.22 -4.52 3.29
CA GLY A 20 -20.18 -4.04 2.29
C GLY A 20 -19.86 -4.48 0.86
N ALA A 21 -19.96 -3.57 -0.10
CA ALA A 21 -19.69 -3.84 -1.51
C ALA A 21 -18.24 -4.31 -1.76
N ALA A 22 -17.27 -3.82 -0.97
CA ALA A 22 -15.89 -4.27 -1.09
C ALA A 22 -15.75 -5.76 -0.75
N ALA A 23 -16.53 -6.27 0.21
CA ALA A 23 -16.55 -7.67 0.58
C ALA A 23 -17.32 -8.54 -0.42
N SER A 24 -18.50 -8.08 -0.86
CA SER A 24 -19.41 -8.89 -1.68
C SER A 24 -19.04 -8.95 -3.17
N SER A 25 -18.47 -7.88 -3.73
CA SER A 25 -18.07 -7.84 -5.15
C SER A 25 -16.59 -7.55 -5.35
N GLY A 26 -16.02 -6.65 -4.55
CA GLY A 26 -14.62 -6.24 -4.67
C GLY A 26 -13.62 -7.37 -4.44
N VAL A 27 -13.76 -8.12 -3.34
CA VAL A 27 -12.88 -9.26 -3.03
C VAL A 27 -12.93 -10.32 -4.13
N PRO A 28 -14.09 -10.83 -4.58
CA PRO A 28 -14.14 -11.77 -5.70
C PRO A 28 -13.47 -11.26 -6.98
N GLU A 29 -13.64 -9.97 -7.32
CA GLU A 29 -13.02 -9.37 -8.51
C GLU A 29 -11.49 -9.35 -8.39
N VAL A 30 -10.96 -8.89 -7.26
CA VAL A 30 -9.52 -8.82 -7.02
C VAL A 30 -8.90 -10.21 -6.94
N THR A 31 -9.55 -11.17 -6.27
CA THR A 31 -9.10 -12.56 -6.22
C THR A 31 -9.00 -13.16 -7.62
N ARG A 32 -10.03 -12.98 -8.47
CA ARG A 32 -10.00 -13.47 -9.86
C ARG A 32 -8.85 -12.84 -10.64
N LEU A 33 -8.63 -11.54 -10.47
CA LEU A 33 -7.52 -10.83 -11.12
C LEU A 33 -6.16 -11.37 -10.65
N ALA A 34 -5.98 -11.58 -9.35
CA ALA A 34 -4.75 -12.09 -8.77
C ALA A 34 -4.42 -13.50 -9.30
N LEU A 35 -5.40 -14.41 -9.28
CA LEU A 35 -5.25 -15.76 -9.82
C LEU A 35 -4.87 -15.76 -11.30
N ARG A 36 -5.54 -14.94 -12.13
CA ARG A 36 -5.24 -14.84 -13.56
C ARG A 36 -3.81 -14.35 -13.83
N LEU A 37 -3.26 -13.51 -12.95
CA LEU A 37 -1.93 -12.93 -13.09
C LEU A 37 -0.83 -13.71 -12.36
N GLY A 38 -1.18 -14.83 -11.69
CA GLY A 38 -0.24 -15.56 -10.84
C GLY A 38 0.28 -14.72 -9.66
N ARG A 39 -0.57 -13.85 -9.11
CA ARG A 39 -0.25 -12.94 -7.99
C ARG A 39 -1.00 -13.34 -6.73
N SER A 40 -0.52 -12.85 -5.60
CA SER A 40 -1.06 -13.12 -4.26
C SER A 40 -2.02 -12.02 -3.83
N PHE A 41 -3.19 -12.43 -3.35
CA PHE A 41 -4.16 -11.54 -2.69
C PHE A 41 -4.62 -12.16 -1.37
N SER A 42 -4.56 -11.38 -0.28
CA SER A 42 -4.95 -11.83 1.05
C SER A 42 -5.97 -10.87 1.66
N VAL A 43 -6.97 -11.42 2.35
CA VAL A 43 -7.92 -10.65 3.14
C VAL A 43 -7.71 -11.00 4.60
N LEU A 44 -7.36 -10.01 5.41
CA LEU A 44 -7.06 -10.19 6.83
C LEU A 44 -7.99 -9.33 7.69
N PRO A 45 -8.24 -9.69 8.97
CA PRO A 45 -9.16 -8.93 9.81
C PRO A 45 -8.66 -7.51 10.08
N SER A 46 -7.36 -7.35 10.32
CA SER A 46 -6.74 -6.07 10.65
C SER A 46 -5.34 -5.90 10.07
N VAL A 47 -4.83 -4.67 10.14
CA VAL A 47 -3.44 -4.34 9.79
C VAL A 47 -2.45 -5.05 10.72
N LYS A 48 -2.80 -5.24 12.00
CA LYS A 48 -1.93 -5.92 12.97
C LYS A 48 -1.71 -7.38 12.55
N ASP A 49 -2.77 -8.07 12.14
CA ASP A 49 -2.67 -9.45 11.64
C ASP A 49 -1.80 -9.53 10.39
N ALA A 50 -1.86 -8.51 9.51
CA ALA A 50 -1.00 -8.44 8.33
C ALA A 50 0.48 -8.28 8.71
N ILE A 51 0.79 -7.41 9.67
CA ILE A 51 2.15 -7.21 10.17
C ILE A 51 2.66 -8.48 10.86
N GLU A 52 1.85 -9.12 11.69
CA GLU A 52 2.22 -10.36 12.39
C GLU A 52 2.51 -11.49 11.38
N LEU A 53 1.61 -11.71 10.42
CA LEU A 53 1.74 -12.80 9.45
C LEU A 53 2.89 -12.59 8.46
N LEU A 54 3.10 -11.36 8.00
CA LEU A 54 4.10 -11.05 6.97
C LEU A 54 5.46 -10.66 7.55
N SER A 55 5.51 -10.26 8.82
CA SER A 55 6.73 -9.83 9.54
C SER A 55 7.65 -8.92 8.70
N PRO A 56 7.15 -7.79 8.16
CA PRO A 56 7.94 -6.92 7.30
C PRO A 56 9.02 -6.16 8.10
N ASP A 57 10.17 -5.89 7.49
CA ASP A 57 11.24 -5.09 8.11
C ASP A 57 10.82 -3.64 8.30
N LYS A 58 9.97 -3.15 7.39
CA LYS A 58 9.48 -1.78 7.41
C LYS A 58 7.98 -1.71 7.20
N VAL A 59 7.31 -1.01 8.11
CA VAL A 59 5.90 -0.64 7.96
C VAL A 59 5.80 0.86 7.69
N VAL A 60 5.10 1.22 6.63
CA VAL A 60 4.82 2.60 6.24
C VAL A 60 3.32 2.81 6.22
N VAL A 61 2.83 3.89 6.83
CA VAL A 61 1.42 4.23 6.85
C VAL A 61 1.21 5.54 6.08
N VAL A 62 0.37 5.52 5.05
CA VAL A 62 0.06 6.73 4.29
C VAL A 62 -1.06 7.49 4.98
N SER A 63 -0.73 8.61 5.59
CA SER A 63 -1.67 9.45 6.31
C SER A 63 -1.27 10.91 6.23
N ARG A 64 -2.12 11.73 5.60
CA ARG A 64 -1.94 13.19 5.55
C ARG A 64 -2.13 13.86 6.91
N GLU A 65 -2.96 13.29 7.76
CA GLU A 65 -3.33 13.87 9.06
C GLU A 65 -2.22 13.73 10.12
N TYR A 66 -1.44 12.65 10.05
CA TYR A 66 -0.47 12.28 11.07
C TYR A 66 0.94 12.01 10.54
N GLY A 67 1.12 12.01 9.22
CA GLY A 67 2.40 11.70 8.60
C GLY A 67 3.24 12.91 8.28
N GLU A 68 4.52 12.67 8.02
CA GLU A 68 5.45 13.70 7.55
C GLU A 68 5.36 13.87 6.02
N PRO A 69 5.44 15.11 5.50
CA PRO A 69 5.55 15.36 4.07
C PRO A 69 6.82 14.72 3.52
N THR A 70 6.68 13.86 2.50
CA THR A 70 7.82 13.18 1.86
C THR A 70 7.84 13.35 0.35
N ASP A 71 9.05 13.51 -0.21
CA ASP A 71 9.27 13.43 -1.65
C ASP A 71 9.21 11.96 -2.10
N PRO A 72 8.31 11.59 -3.03
CA PRO A 72 8.12 10.19 -3.40
C PRO A 72 9.35 9.49 -3.96
N TRP A 73 10.23 10.21 -4.69
CA TRP A 73 11.43 9.63 -5.28
C TRP A 73 12.49 9.34 -4.23
N ARG A 74 12.81 10.32 -3.39
CA ARG A 74 13.75 10.14 -2.27
C ARG A 74 13.27 9.07 -1.29
N TYR A 75 11.96 9.02 -1.03
CA TYR A 75 11.41 8.02 -0.13
C TYR A 75 11.47 6.63 -0.75
N ALA A 76 11.25 6.49 -2.06
CA ALA A 76 11.40 5.23 -2.75
C ALA A 76 12.83 4.69 -2.70
N GLU A 77 13.85 5.53 -2.80
CA GLU A 77 15.26 5.13 -2.60
C GLU A 77 15.50 4.57 -1.19
N LYS A 78 14.95 5.22 -0.15
CA LYS A 78 15.00 4.72 1.23
C LYS A 78 14.33 3.35 1.38
N LEU A 79 13.22 3.13 0.70
CA LEU A 79 12.46 1.87 0.75
C LEU A 79 13.10 0.75 -0.07
N ALA A 80 13.74 1.05 -1.19
CA ALA A 80 14.40 0.05 -2.04
C ALA A 80 15.52 -0.69 -1.31
N GLY A 81 16.18 -0.05 -0.35
CA GLY A 81 17.20 -0.69 0.49
C GLY A 81 16.67 -1.66 1.57
N GLN A 82 15.35 -1.83 1.69
CA GLN A 82 14.72 -2.74 2.67
C GLN A 82 14.44 -4.10 2.02
N GLN A 83 14.59 -5.20 2.76
CA GLN A 83 14.30 -6.54 2.21
C GLN A 83 12.79 -6.77 2.06
N SER A 84 12.00 -6.28 3.01
CA SER A 84 10.54 -6.38 2.98
C SER A 84 9.86 -5.13 3.53
N VAL A 85 8.91 -4.60 2.76
CA VAL A 85 8.17 -3.37 3.10
C VAL A 85 6.67 -3.62 2.99
N LEU A 86 5.93 -3.26 4.04
CA LEU A 86 4.48 -3.17 4.02
C LEU A 86 4.06 -1.69 3.99
N ILE A 87 3.41 -1.28 2.89
CA ILE A 87 2.88 0.08 2.72
C ILE A 87 1.36 0.04 2.86
N ILE A 88 0.84 0.80 3.80
CA ILE A 88 -0.57 0.79 4.19
C ILE A 88 -1.24 2.06 3.66
N PHE A 89 -2.29 1.87 2.88
CA PHE A 89 -3.11 2.96 2.35
C PHE A 89 -4.47 2.98 3.05
N GLY A 90 -5.03 4.18 3.23
CA GLY A 90 -6.38 4.34 3.78
C GLY A 90 -7.47 3.77 2.88
N GLY A 91 -8.68 3.65 3.44
CA GLY A 91 -9.87 3.37 2.66
C GLY A 91 -10.27 4.58 1.80
N ILE A 92 -11.19 4.35 0.86
CA ILE A 92 -11.76 5.41 0.01
C ILE A 92 -12.43 6.46 0.91
N ASP A 93 -13.24 6.00 1.87
CA ASP A 93 -14.07 6.88 2.69
C ASP A 93 -13.34 7.40 3.95
N ALA A 94 -12.31 6.70 4.45
CA ALA A 94 -11.65 7.05 5.70
C ALA A 94 -10.13 6.89 5.63
N ALA A 95 -9.42 7.88 6.18
CA ALA A 95 -7.98 7.81 6.42
C ALA A 95 -7.65 6.81 7.55
N PRO A 96 -6.41 6.32 7.63
CA PRO A 96 -5.98 5.46 8.74
C PRO A 96 -6.10 6.20 10.09
N GLY A 97 -6.75 5.55 11.06
CA GLY A 97 -6.84 6.06 12.43
C GLY A 97 -5.50 6.00 13.17
N LYS A 98 -5.44 6.65 14.34
CA LYS A 98 -4.26 6.65 15.22
C LYS A 98 -3.78 5.24 15.59
N ASP A 99 -4.72 4.30 15.71
CA ASP A 99 -4.44 2.89 15.98
C ASP A 99 -3.62 2.21 14.88
N VAL A 100 -3.83 2.61 13.62
CA VAL A 100 -3.08 2.11 12.45
C VAL A 100 -1.81 2.90 12.25
N VAL A 101 -1.86 4.22 12.39
CA VAL A 101 -0.70 5.11 12.26
C VAL A 101 0.41 4.73 13.23
N GLY A 102 0.08 4.38 14.47
CA GLY A 102 1.06 3.96 15.48
C GLY A 102 1.77 2.64 15.19
N LEU A 103 1.44 1.92 14.11
CA LEU A 103 2.03 0.64 13.73
C LEU A 103 3.22 0.78 12.77
N GLY A 104 3.51 1.98 12.28
CA GLY A 104 4.58 2.20 11.30
C GLY A 104 5.01 3.67 11.21
N GLU A 105 5.86 3.96 10.22
CA GLU A 105 6.28 5.32 9.91
C GLU A 105 5.17 6.02 9.10
N PRO A 106 4.54 7.10 9.63
CA PRO A 106 3.49 7.78 8.90
C PRO A 106 4.07 8.82 7.94
N VAL A 107 3.65 8.78 6.67
CA VAL A 107 4.11 9.69 5.61
C VAL A 107 2.97 10.11 4.70
N TYR A 108 3.15 11.20 3.95
CA TYR A 108 2.30 11.54 2.81
C TYR A 108 3.11 12.23 1.70
N PRO A 109 2.73 12.05 0.42
CA PRO A 109 3.44 12.68 -0.69
C PRO A 109 3.27 14.21 -0.67
N VAL A 110 4.38 14.94 -0.79
CA VAL A 110 4.38 16.40 -0.92
C VAL A 110 3.65 16.87 -2.18
N GLY A 111 3.23 18.14 -2.19
CA GLY A 111 2.66 18.82 -3.35
C GLY A 111 1.15 18.65 -3.52
N ALA A 112 0.49 17.85 -2.69
CA ALA A 112 -0.96 17.80 -2.63
C ALA A 112 -1.50 18.88 -1.69
N GLU A 113 -2.53 19.63 -2.11
CA GLU A 113 -3.24 20.61 -1.25
C GLU A 113 -4.23 19.94 -0.29
N THR A 114 -4.75 18.78 -0.67
CA THR A 114 -5.75 18.02 0.09
C THR A 114 -5.40 16.53 0.13
N ARG A 115 -6.14 15.75 0.92
CA ARG A 115 -5.98 14.28 0.91
C ARG A 115 -6.33 13.75 -0.47
N LEU A 116 -5.39 13.01 -1.07
CA LEU A 116 -5.61 12.35 -2.34
C LEU A 116 -6.40 11.05 -2.12
N THR A 117 -6.95 10.52 -3.20
CA THR A 117 -7.58 9.18 -3.12
C THR A 117 -6.50 8.13 -2.83
N PRO A 118 -6.82 7.02 -2.14
CA PRO A 118 -5.83 5.98 -1.84
C PRO A 118 -5.12 5.43 -3.08
N VAL A 119 -5.81 5.40 -4.23
CA VAL A 119 -5.23 4.95 -5.50
C VAL A 119 -4.21 5.97 -6.03
N ALA A 120 -4.48 7.26 -5.90
CA ALA A 120 -3.54 8.31 -6.29
C ALA A 120 -2.32 8.35 -5.35
N GLU A 121 -2.53 8.23 -4.03
CA GLU A 121 -1.46 8.10 -3.05
C GLU A 121 -0.57 6.89 -3.35
N ALA A 122 -1.18 5.73 -3.64
CA ALA A 122 -0.46 4.54 -4.06
C ALA A 122 0.30 4.74 -5.37
N ALA A 123 -0.28 5.41 -6.36
CA ALA A 123 0.41 5.65 -7.63
C ALA A 123 1.66 6.51 -7.41
N LEU A 124 1.57 7.57 -6.61
CA LEU A 124 2.68 8.46 -6.34
C LEU A 124 3.82 7.78 -5.58
N LEU A 125 3.52 6.92 -4.61
CA LEU A 125 4.54 6.26 -3.80
C LEU A 125 5.08 4.98 -4.44
N LEU A 126 4.23 4.19 -5.10
CA LEU A 126 4.62 2.89 -5.66
C LEU A 126 5.29 3.01 -7.02
N TYR A 127 4.98 4.03 -7.82
CA TYR A 127 5.59 4.18 -9.15
C TYR A 127 7.10 4.43 -9.08
N PRO A 128 7.62 5.41 -8.31
CA PRO A 128 9.06 5.58 -8.17
C PRO A 128 9.76 4.32 -7.65
N LEU A 129 9.16 3.66 -6.66
CA LEU A 129 9.68 2.41 -6.10
C LEU A 129 9.76 1.31 -7.16
N SER A 130 8.73 1.12 -7.98
CA SER A 130 8.78 0.12 -9.04
C SER A 130 9.81 0.44 -10.13
N ARG A 131 10.02 1.73 -10.43
CA ARG A 131 11.06 2.16 -11.37
C ARG A 131 12.46 1.83 -10.88
N ILE A 132 12.75 2.09 -9.60
CA ILE A 132 14.04 1.78 -8.98
C ILE A 132 14.28 0.27 -8.96
N LEU A 133 13.32 -0.52 -8.44
CA LEU A 133 13.46 -1.98 -8.36
C LEU A 133 13.61 -2.66 -9.73
N SER A 134 12.97 -2.12 -10.78
CA SER A 134 13.11 -2.66 -12.14
C SER A 134 14.50 -2.39 -12.74
N GLN A 135 15.17 -1.31 -12.33
CA GLN A 135 16.51 -0.96 -12.80
C GLN A 135 17.61 -1.83 -12.15
N GLU A 136 17.39 -2.36 -10.95
CA GLU A 136 18.33 -3.27 -10.28
C GLU A 136 18.31 -4.70 -10.83
N THR A 137 17.25 -5.06 -11.56
CA THR A 137 17.06 -6.41 -12.11
C THR A 137 17.51 -6.52 -13.60
N SER A 138 17.95 -5.42 -14.21
CA SER A 138 18.46 -5.36 -15.60
C SER A 138 19.98 -5.22 -15.63
#